data_AF-A0A1I7X3K3-F1
#
_entry.id   AF-A0A1I7X3K3-F1
#
_cell.length_a   1.000
_cell.length_b   1.000
_cell.length_c   1.000
_cell.angle_alpha   90.00
_cell.angle_beta   90.00
_cell.angle_gamma   90.00
#
_symmetry.space_group_name_H-M   'P 1'
#
loop_
_entity.id
_entity.type
_entity.pdbx_description
1 polymer ?
#
loop_
_entity_poly.entity_id
_entity_poly.type
_entity_poly.pdbx_seq_one_letter_code
_entity_poly.pdbx_strand_id
1 'polypeptide(L)' 'MPFVDQCRKRKVARGFLLNDIEKAEILAFSDVGLNRTEIARKIGRSRNVVANFLRAPDEYGIKKSGGRPTKLGKREKR' A
#
# COMPACT_ATOMS: atom_id res chain seq x y z
N MET A 1 -2.77 18.56 -28.12
CA MET A 1 -1.79 18.28 -27.04
C MET A 1 -2.22 17.03 -26.30
N PRO A 2 -1.40 15.98 -26.25
CA PRO A 2 -1.42 15.18 -25.03
C PRO A 2 0.01 14.75 -24.67
N PHE A 3 0.68 15.55 -23.85
CA PHE A 3 1.79 15.05 -23.06
C PHE A 3 1.14 14.35 -21.86
N VAL A 4 0.68 13.12 -22.06
CA VAL A 4 0.35 12.25 -20.93
C VAL A 4 1.68 11.98 -20.23
N ASP A 5 1.88 12.58 -19.07
CA ASP A 5 3.03 12.32 -18.22
C ASP A 5 3.10 10.81 -17.99
N GLN A 6 4.04 10.18 -18.71
CA GLN A 6 4.39 8.79 -18.50
C GLN A 6 4.81 8.72 -17.04
N CYS A 7 3.96 8.11 -16.21
CA CYS A 7 4.19 7.88 -14.80
C CYS A 7 5.55 7.18 -14.68
N ARG A 8 6.59 7.99 -14.45
CA ARG A 8 7.98 7.55 -14.30
C ARG A 8 7.94 6.50 -13.21
N LYS A 9 8.12 5.22 -13.57
CA LYS A 9 8.18 4.10 -12.62
C LYS A 9 9.28 4.40 -11.60
N ARG A 10 8.93 5.10 -10.51
CA ARG A 10 9.82 5.25 -9.37
C ARG A 10 10.04 3.83 -8.88
N LYS A 11 11.30 3.40 -8.83
CA LYS A 11 11.67 2.13 -8.21
C LYS A 11 11.16 2.19 -6.77
N VAL A 12 10.02 1.56 -6.50
CA VAL A 12 9.38 1.60 -5.19
C VAL A 12 10.34 0.96 -4.18
N ALA A 13 10.77 1.73 -3.20
CA ALA A 13 11.61 1.23 -2.13
C ALA A 13 10.88 0.09 -1.40
N ARG A 14 11.62 -0.91 -0.94
CA ARG A 14 11.04 -2.05 -0.21
C ARG A 14 10.31 -1.52 1.03
N GLY A 15 9.08 -1.96 1.23
CA GLY A 15 8.26 -1.58 2.39
C GLY A 15 7.46 -0.29 2.23
N PHE A 16 7.47 0.37 1.07
CA PHE A 16 6.57 1.50 0.83
C PHE A 16 5.11 1.02 0.68
N LEU A 17 4.18 1.77 1.28
CA LEU A 17 2.73 1.50 1.23
C LEU A 17 2.21 1.58 -0.22
N LEU A 18 0.99 1.10 -0.45
CA LEU A 18 0.31 1.26 -1.74
C LEU A 18 -0.12 2.72 -1.89
N ASN A 19 0.21 3.31 -3.05
CA ASN A 19 -0.34 4.60 -3.45
C ASN A 19 -1.83 4.46 -3.76
N ASP A 20 -2.59 5.55 -3.67
CA ASP A 20 -4.03 5.52 -3.95
C ASP A 20 -4.35 5.14 -5.40
N ILE A 21 -3.47 5.51 -6.34
CA ILE A 21 -3.54 5.05 -7.74
C ILE A 21 -3.38 3.52 -7.82
N GLU A 22 -2.37 2.97 -7.14
CA GLU A 22 -2.15 1.51 -7.12
C GLU A 22 -3.31 0.77 -6.46
N LYS A 23 -3.90 1.34 -5.38
CA LYS A 23 -5.09 0.76 -4.73
C LYS A 23 -6.27 0.72 -5.70
N ALA A 24 -6.54 1.82 -6.41
CA ALA A 24 -7.61 1.90 -7.40
C ALA A 24 -7.41 0.88 -8.54
N GLU A 25 -6.19 0.74 -9.05
CA GLU A 25 -5.85 -0.28 -10.05
C GLU A 25 -6.08 -1.70 -9.52
N ILE A 26 -5.67 -2.01 -8.28
CA ILE A 26 -5.91 -3.33 -7.68
C ILE A 26 -7.41 -3.64 -7.60
N LEU A 27 -8.24 -2.66 -7.18
CA LEU A 27 -9.68 -2.82 -7.11
C LEU A 27 -10.28 -3.05 -8.50
N ALA A 28 -9.95 -2.21 -9.47
CA ALA A 28 -10.43 -2.36 -10.84
C ALA A 28 -10.06 -3.73 -11.44
N PHE A 29 -8.84 -4.20 -11.21
CA PHE A 29 -8.43 -5.53 -11.68
C PHE A 29 -9.09 -6.69 -10.93
N SER A 30 -9.41 -6.50 -9.65
CA SER A 30 -10.18 -7.45 -8.85
C SER A 30 -11.61 -7.58 -9.38
N ASP A 31 -12.25 -6.46 -9.72
CA ASP A 31 -13.62 -6.43 -10.24
C ASP A 31 -13.72 -7.11 -11.61
N VAL A 32 -12.66 -7.00 -12.43
CA VAL A 32 -12.53 -7.72 -13.71
C VAL A 32 -12.25 -9.23 -13.51
N GLY A 33 -11.97 -9.67 -12.28
CA GLY A 33 -11.73 -11.09 -11.96
C GLY A 33 -10.31 -11.58 -12.27
N LEU A 34 -9.33 -10.68 -12.38
CA LEU A 34 -7.94 -11.07 -12.62
C LEU A 34 -7.32 -11.79 -11.43
N ASN A 35 -6.40 -12.72 -11.71
CA ASN A 35 -5.72 -13.45 -10.65
C ASN A 35 -4.74 -12.53 -9.90
N ARG A 36 -4.61 -12.71 -8.58
CA ARG A 36 -3.74 -11.91 -7.70
C ARG A 36 -2.29 -11.85 -8.20
N THR A 37 -1.78 -12.93 -8.79
CA THR A 37 -0.44 -12.95 -9.41
C THR A 37 -0.35 -12.00 -10.61
N GLU A 38 -1.37 -11.96 -11.45
CA GLU A 38 -1.40 -11.13 -12.65
C GLU A 38 -1.52 -9.66 -12.30
N ILE A 39 -2.37 -9.34 -11.32
CA ILE A 39 -2.49 -7.99 -10.73
C ILE A 39 -1.13 -7.52 -10.22
N ALA A 40 -0.45 -8.36 -9.43
CA ALA A 40 0.87 -8.06 -8.89
C ALA A 40 1.91 -7.80 -10.00
N ARG A 41 1.89 -8.58 -11.09
CA ARG A 41 2.79 -8.39 -12.24
C ARG A 41 2.51 -7.11 -13.01
N LYS A 42 1.23 -6.74 -13.18
CA LYS A 42 0.83 -5.50 -13.88
C LYS A 42 1.29 -4.24 -13.12
N ILE A 43 1.08 -4.23 -11.80
CA ILE A 43 1.38 -3.07 -10.94
C ILE A 43 2.87 -3.07 -10.52
N GLY A 44 3.55 -4.22 -10.59
CA GLY A 44 4.95 -4.35 -10.16
C GLY A 44 5.10 -4.45 -8.64
N ARG A 45 4.09 -4.97 -7.95
CA ARG A 45 4.07 -5.20 -6.49
C ARG A 45 4.11 -6.69 -6.17
N SER A 46 4.33 -7.02 -4.89
CA SER A 46 4.32 -8.43 -4.49
C SER A 46 2.90 -8.98 -4.41
N ARG A 47 2.74 -10.27 -4.74
CA ARG A 47 1.45 -10.97 -4.61
C ARG A 47 0.89 -10.87 -3.18
N ASN A 48 1.76 -10.90 -2.17
CA ASN A 48 1.33 -10.85 -0.77
C ASN A 48 0.74 -9.47 -0.39
N VAL A 49 1.32 -8.38 -0.94
CA VAL A 49 0.78 -7.03 -0.73
C VAL A 49 -0.61 -6.90 -1.35
N VAL A 50 -0.80 -7.39 -2.58
CA VAL A 50 -2.11 -7.40 -3.25
C VAL A 50 -3.12 -8.23 -2.46
N ALA A 51 -2.74 -9.42 -1.99
CA ALA A 51 -3.62 -10.28 -1.21
C ALA A 51 -4.03 -9.65 0.14
N ASN A 52 -3.08 -9.03 0.85
CA ASN A 52 -3.36 -8.33 2.11
C ASN A 52 -4.28 -7.13 1.91
N PHE A 53 -4.08 -6.37 0.84
CA PHE A 53 -4.96 -5.24 0.50
C PHE A 53 -6.37 -5.71 0.17
N LEU A 54 -6.54 -6.71 -0.71
CA LEU A 54 -7.87 -7.23 -1.09
C LEU A 54 -8.63 -7.86 0.08
N ARG A 55 -7.93 -8.34 1.11
CA ARG A 55 -8.57 -8.92 2.30
C ARG A 55 -9.23 -7.87 3.18
N ALA A 56 -8.67 -6.67 3.25
CA ALA A 56 -9.19 -5.57 4.08
C ALA A 56 -8.77 -4.22 3.45
N PRO A 57 -9.45 -3.77 2.39
CA PRO A 57 -9.06 -2.57 1.66
C PRO A 57 -9.16 -1.30 2.53
N ASP A 58 -10.21 -1.21 3.36
CA ASP A 58 -10.44 -0.07 4.26
C ASP A 58 -9.44 0.04 5.41
N GLU A 59 -8.94 -1.10 5.90
CA GLU A 59 -8.00 -1.13 7.02
C GLU A 59 -6.54 -1.01 6.59
N TYR A 60 -6.27 -1.09 5.28
CA TYR A 60 -4.92 -1.15 4.76
C TYR A 60 -4.14 0.14 5.03
N GLY A 61 -3.00 0.01 5.70
CA GLY A 61 -2.11 1.13 6.01
C GLY A 61 -2.49 1.91 7.28
N ILE A 62 -3.59 1.55 7.96
CA ILE A 62 -3.93 2.12 9.27
C ILE A 62 -3.00 1.51 10.32
N LYS A 63 -2.03 2.31 10.81
CA LYS A 63 -1.13 1.89 11.89
C LYS A 63 -1.88 1.89 13.22
N LYS A 64 -2.12 0.71 13.79
CA LYS A 64 -2.72 0.53 15.13
C LYS A 64 -1.69 0.60 16.27
N SER A 65 -0.40 0.80 15.98
CA SER A 65 0.64 0.82 17.02
C SER A 65 0.72 2.19 17.71
N GLY A 66 0.35 2.25 18.99
CA GLY A 66 0.92 3.25 19.89
C GLY A 66 2.42 3.01 19.95
N GLY A 67 3.24 4.03 19.67
CA GLY A 67 4.69 3.90 19.53
C GLY A 67 5.36 3.23 20.73
N ARG A 68 6.66 2.94 20.60
CA ARG A 68 7.44 2.33 21.68
C ARG A 68 7.24 3.13 22.99
N PRO A 69 6.81 2.49 24.09
CA PRO A 69 6.60 3.20 25.34
C PRO A 69 7.93 3.84 25.80
N THR A 70 7.86 5.10 26.24
CA THR A 70 9.03 5.81 26.76
C THR A 70 9.37 5.28 28.15
N LYS A 71 10.67 5.10 28.44
CA LYS A 71 11.15 4.68 29.76
C LYS A 71 10.75 5.66 30.88
N LEU A 72 10.62 6.95 30.54
CA LEU A 72 10.19 7.99 31.47
C LEU A 72 8.68 7.93 31.70
N GLY A 73 8.31 7.85 32.98
CA GLY A 73 6.92 7.96 33.42
C GLY A 73 6.41 9.39 33.27
N LYS A 74 5.09 9.59 33.39
CA LYS A 74 4.46 10.93 33.33
C LYS A 74 5.03 11.90 34.37
N ARG A 75 5.58 11.39 35.47
CA ARG A 75 6.13 12.17 36.60
C ARG A 75 7.51 12.76 36.32
N GLU A 76 8.34 12.11 35.52
CA GLU A 76 9.71 12.55 35.20
C GLU A 76 9.77 13.57 34.05
N LYS A 77 8.65 13.79 33.35
CA LYS A 77 8.53 14.78 32.27
C LYS A 77 8.16 16.19 32.77
N ARG A 78 8.01 16.39 34.10
CA ARG A 78 7.53 17.64 34.70
C ARG A 78 8.67 18.44 35.31
#